data_AF-A0A821RI26-F1
#
_entry.id   AF-A0A821RI26-F1
#
_cell.length_a   1.000
_cell.length_b   1.000
_cell.length_c   1.000
_cell.angle_alpha   90.00
_cell.angle_beta   90.00
_cell.angle_gamma   90.00
#
_symmetry.space_group_name_H-M   'P 1'
#
loop_
_entity.id
_entity.type
_entity.pdbx_description
1 polymer ?
#
loop_
_entity_poly.entity_id
_entity_poly.type
_entity_poly.pdbx_seq_one_letter_code
_entity_poly.pdbx_strand_id
1 'polypeptide(L)'
;ILGDQMYLEWLSNGVLSSEMENHTIIVNSIEYPPLIIDPFGQYDQWMINYYNVQTINFDDESNHEIVMLIEQSFLSGSKIYIKNCNSLDSLVYPLAQWKSTSQKFNTKD
;
A
#
# COMPACT_ATOMS: atom_id res chain seq x y z
N ILE A 1 -1.09 -19.11 -0.06
CA ILE A 1 -0.15 -19.90 0.78
C ILE A 1 1.22 -19.27 0.57
N LEU A 2 1.90 -18.86 1.65
CA LEU A 2 3.27 -18.36 1.55
C LEU A 2 4.18 -19.49 1.08
N GLY A 3 5.02 -19.26 0.07
CA GLY A 3 6.05 -20.25 -0.29
C GLY A 3 7.20 -20.23 0.71
N ASP A 4 7.80 -21.39 0.96
CA ASP A 4 8.93 -21.57 1.90
C ASP A 4 10.10 -20.60 1.60
N GLN A 5 10.32 -20.29 0.32
CA GLN A 5 11.36 -19.34 -0.09
C GLN A 5 11.08 -17.91 0.40
N MET A 6 9.84 -17.43 0.26
CA MET A 6 9.43 -16.09 0.70
C MET A 6 9.46 -16.00 2.23
N TYR A 7 9.09 -17.10 2.91
CA TYR A 7 9.18 -17.21 4.37
C TYR A 7 10.62 -17.03 4.86
N LEU A 8 11.58 -17.75 4.26
CA LEU A 8 12.99 -17.66 4.61
C LEU A 8 13.58 -16.28 4.28
N GLU A 9 13.21 -15.71 3.14
CA GLU A 9 13.62 -14.36 2.75
C GLU A 9 13.17 -13.32 3.79
N TRP A 10 11.91 -13.37 4.22
CA TRP A 10 11.38 -12.42 5.20
C TRP A 10 12.04 -12.58 6.58
N LEU A 11 12.27 -13.81 7.04
CA LEU A 11 13.06 -14.05 8.25
C LEU A 11 14.47 -13.44 8.15
N SER A 12 15.13 -13.60 7.01
CA SER A 12 16.49 -13.08 6.81
C SER A 12 16.54 -11.54 6.79
N ASN A 13 15.43 -10.89 6.43
CA ASN A 13 15.26 -9.44 6.46
C ASN A 13 14.75 -8.91 7.81
N GLY A 14 14.63 -9.78 8.82
CA GLY A 14 14.27 -9.38 10.18
C GLY A 14 12.76 -9.32 10.45
N VAL A 15 11.91 -9.79 9.53
CA VAL A 15 10.46 -9.91 9.78
C VAL A 15 10.24 -11.02 10.81
N LEU A 16 9.54 -10.70 11.89
CA LEU A 16 9.28 -11.66 12.96
C LEU A 16 8.19 -12.65 12.52
N SER A 17 8.30 -13.89 13.03
CA SER A 17 7.27 -14.93 12.78
C SER A 17 5.85 -14.47 13.15
N SER A 18 5.72 -13.68 14.22
CA SER A 18 4.46 -13.08 14.68
C SER A 18 3.86 -12.05 13.74
N GLU A 19 4.65 -11.49 12.82
CA GLU A 19 4.23 -10.44 11.89
C GLU A 19 3.93 -10.99 10.50
N MET A 20 4.30 -12.24 10.23
CA MET A 20 4.23 -12.83 8.89
C MET A 20 2.81 -12.91 8.35
N GLU A 21 1.82 -13.15 9.20
CA GLU A 21 0.42 -13.16 8.77
C GLU A 21 0.00 -11.79 8.20
N ASN A 22 0.35 -10.70 8.90
CA ASN A 22 0.07 -9.35 8.43
C ASN A 22 0.79 -9.04 7.10
N HIS A 23 2.08 -9.40 7.00
CA HIS A 23 2.86 -9.24 5.78
C HIS A 23 2.24 -10.03 4.62
N THR A 24 1.77 -11.25 4.88
CA THR A 24 1.07 -12.10 3.91
C THR A 24 -0.19 -11.43 3.38
N ILE A 25 -0.99 -10.84 4.27
CA ILE A 25 -2.24 -10.15 3.91
C ILE A 25 -1.92 -8.96 3.01
N ILE A 26 -0.93 -8.14 3.39
CA ILE A 26 -0.49 -6.98 2.61
C ILE A 26 -0.07 -7.41 1.20
N VAL A 27 0.76 -8.46 1.10
CA VAL A 27 1.31 -8.91 -0.18
C VAL A 27 0.27 -9.51 -1.12
N ASN A 28 -0.71 -10.23 -0.56
CA ASN A 28 -1.74 -10.89 -1.35
C ASN A 28 -2.99 -10.02 -1.59
N SER A 29 -3.02 -8.79 -1.07
CA SER A 29 -4.14 -7.87 -1.25
C SER A 29 -4.16 -7.31 -2.68
N ILE A 30 -4.87 -8.01 -3.57
CA ILE A 30 -4.95 -7.65 -5.00
C ILE A 30 -6.23 -6.88 -5.37
N GLU A 31 -7.29 -6.98 -4.56
CA GLU A 31 -8.59 -6.39 -4.86
C GLU A 31 -8.71 -4.97 -4.33
N TYR A 32 -8.28 -4.76 -3.08
CA TYR A 32 -8.28 -3.47 -2.40
C TYR A 32 -6.88 -3.14 -1.88
N PRO A 33 -6.49 -1.85 -1.81
CA PRO A 33 -5.27 -1.47 -1.12
C PRO A 33 -5.39 -1.84 0.37
N PRO A 34 -4.39 -2.50 0.97
CA PRO A 34 -4.43 -2.87 2.38
C PRO A 34 -4.32 -1.63 3.26
N LEU A 35 -5.15 -1.57 4.31
CA LEU A 35 -5.01 -0.58 5.38
C LEU A 35 -4.11 -1.16 6.47
N ILE A 36 -3.00 -0.48 6.76
CA ILE A 36 -2.02 -0.91 7.76
C ILE A 36 -2.15 0.00 8.98
N ILE A 37 -2.40 -0.59 10.15
CA ILE A 37 -2.38 0.12 11.43
C ILE A 37 -1.00 -0.12 12.05
N ASP A 38 -0.12 0.87 11.93
CA ASP A 38 1.28 0.77 12.38
C ASP A 38 1.65 1.94 13.29
N PRO A 39 1.35 1.85 14.60
CA PRO A 39 1.64 2.93 15.55
C PRO A 39 3.14 3.11 15.82
N PHE A 40 3.98 2.14 15.43
CA PHE A 40 5.42 2.15 15.72
C PHE A 40 6.29 2.34 14.48
N GLY A 41 5.70 2.50 13.29
CA GLY A 41 6.42 2.71 12.03
C GLY A 41 7.28 1.52 11.57
N GLN A 42 6.96 0.31 12.04
CA GLN A 42 7.74 -0.90 11.72
C GLN A 42 7.60 -1.30 10.24
N TYR A 43 6.46 -1.01 9.62
CA TYR A 43 6.19 -1.35 8.23
C TYR A 43 6.79 -0.36 7.24
N ASP A 44 7.11 0.86 7.65
CA ASP A 44 7.62 1.89 6.74
C ASP A 44 8.87 1.43 5.99
N GLN A 45 9.87 0.98 6.74
CA GLN A 45 11.13 0.55 6.17
C GLN A 45 10.96 -0.73 5.33
N TRP A 46 10.12 -1.65 5.78
CA TRP A 46 9.84 -2.88 5.05
C TRP A 46 9.13 -2.58 3.72
N MET A 47 8.12 -1.72 3.72
CA MET A 47 7.39 -1.31 2.52
C MET A 47 8.32 -0.64 1.51
N ILE A 48 9.16 0.30 1.95
CA ILE A 48 10.13 0.99 1.09
C ILE A 48 11.10 -0.03 0.48
N ASN A 49 11.70 -0.90 1.30
CA ASN A 49 12.74 -1.82 0.85
C ASN A 49 12.18 -2.95 -0.03
N TYR A 50 11.04 -3.52 0.33
CA TYR A 50 10.49 -4.69 -0.33
C TYR A 50 9.65 -4.32 -1.57
N TYR A 51 8.87 -3.23 -1.50
CA TYR A 51 7.97 -2.83 -2.58
C TYR A 51 8.51 -1.71 -3.46
N ASN A 52 9.63 -1.08 -3.09
CA ASN A 52 10.15 0.11 -3.75
C ASN A 52 9.05 1.17 -3.96
N VAL A 53 8.33 1.45 -2.87
CA VAL A 53 7.20 2.40 -2.88
C VAL A 53 7.69 3.82 -2.70
N GLN A 54 7.03 4.74 -3.39
CA GLN A 54 7.09 6.15 -3.08
C GLN A 54 6.24 6.41 -1.82
N THR A 55 6.85 7.00 -0.80
CA THR A 55 6.13 7.34 0.45
C THR A 55 5.56 8.75 0.34
N ILE A 56 4.29 8.90 0.72
CA ILE A 56 3.56 10.17 0.77
C ILE A 56 3.12 10.36 2.22
N ASN A 57 3.50 11.47 2.87
CA ASN A 57 3.10 11.73 4.25
C ASN A 57 1.99 12.78 4.29
N PHE A 58 0.76 12.33 4.61
CA PHE A 58 -0.42 13.19 4.58
C PHE A 58 -0.39 14.35 5.59
N ASP A 59 0.31 14.18 6.71
CA ASP A 59 0.37 15.21 7.77
C ASP A 59 1.40 16.33 7.45
N ASP A 60 2.40 16.05 6.60
CA ASP A 60 3.51 16.97 6.30
C ASP A 60 3.29 17.77 5.00
N GLU A 61 2.38 17.32 4.15
CA GLU A 61 2.19 17.84 2.78
C GLU A 61 0.86 18.59 2.66
N SER A 62 0.82 19.62 1.82
CA SER A 62 -0.46 20.26 1.50
C SER A 62 -1.33 19.36 0.64
N ASN A 63 -2.67 19.48 0.76
CA ASN A 63 -3.61 18.70 -0.07
C ASN A 63 -3.32 18.81 -1.57
N HIS A 64 -2.78 19.94 -2.04
CA HIS A 64 -2.43 20.12 -3.45
C HIS A 64 -1.20 19.27 -3.85
N GLU A 65 -0.17 19.26 -3.02
CA GLU A 65 1.05 18.46 -3.26
C GLU A 65 0.74 16.97 -3.23
N ILE A 66 -0.07 16.53 -2.27
CA ILE A 66 -0.52 15.13 -2.17
C ILE A 66 -1.22 14.70 -3.47
N VAL A 67 -2.15 15.51 -3.98
CA VAL A 67 -2.85 15.21 -5.24
C VAL A 67 -1.86 15.12 -6.40
N MET A 68 -0.93 16.06 -6.52
CA MET A 68 0.09 16.00 -7.59
C MET A 68 0.97 14.76 -7.48
N LEU A 69 1.40 14.38 -6.28
CA LEU A 69 2.22 13.19 -6.07
C LEU A 69 1.46 11.92 -6.47
N ILE A 70 0.19 11.81 -6.07
CA ILE A 70 -0.68 10.70 -6.46
C ILE A 70 -0.85 10.65 -7.98
N GLU A 71 -1.14 11.78 -8.63
CA GLU A 71 -1.30 11.86 -10.09
C GLU A 71 -0.01 11.46 -10.82
N GLN A 72 1.15 11.92 -10.34
CA GLN A 72 2.44 11.56 -10.91
C GLN A 72 2.71 10.06 -10.77
N SER A 73 2.48 9.48 -9.59
CA SER A 73 2.66 8.04 -9.38
C SER A 73 1.70 7.22 -10.24
N PHE A 74 0.48 7.72 -10.45
CA PHE A 74 -0.49 7.09 -11.34
C PHE A 74 0.00 7.06 -12.79
N LEU A 75 0.49 8.20 -13.29
CA LEU A 75 1.01 8.31 -14.66
C LEU A 75 2.29 7.49 -14.88
N SER A 76 3.15 7.39 -13.86
CA SER A 76 4.39 6.60 -13.94
C SER A 76 4.18 5.10 -13.68
N GLY A 77 3.02 4.70 -13.15
CA GLY A 77 2.78 3.34 -12.66
C GLY A 77 3.56 3.00 -11.38
N SER A 78 4.05 4.01 -10.66
CA SER A 78 4.77 3.83 -9.40
C SER A 78 3.83 3.38 -8.29
N LYS A 79 4.32 2.49 -7.42
CA LYS A 79 3.60 2.08 -6.21
C LYS A 79 3.73 3.17 -5.15
N ILE A 80 2.65 3.46 -4.45
CA ILE A 80 2.62 4.46 -3.37
C ILE A 80 2.29 3.82 -2.03
N TYR A 81 2.87 4.38 -0.98
CA TYR A 81 2.54 4.08 0.40
C TYR A 81 2.21 5.40 1.09
N ILE A 82 0.95 5.53 1.52
CA ILE A 82 0.41 6.75 2.10
C ILE A 82 0.39 6.59 3.62
N LYS A 83 1.09 7.47 4.32
CA LYS A 83 1.20 7.48 5.78
C LYS A 83 0.29 8.53 6.40
N ASN A 84 -0.05 8.31 7.67
CA ASN A 84 -0.80 9.27 8.49
C ASN A 84 -2.15 9.69 7.90
N CYS A 85 -2.87 8.75 7.29
CA CYS A 85 -4.26 8.94 6.86
C CYS A 85 -5.22 8.92 8.07
N ASN A 86 -5.06 9.87 8.99
CA ASN A 86 -5.81 9.95 10.25
C ASN A 86 -7.32 10.12 10.03
N SER A 87 -7.69 10.79 8.94
CA SER A 87 -9.00 10.67 8.31
C SER A 87 -8.78 10.04 6.93
N LEU A 88 -9.61 9.06 6.57
CA LEU A 88 -9.67 8.56 5.20
C LEU A 88 -10.24 9.71 4.36
N ASP A 89 -9.33 10.59 3.93
CA ASP A 89 -9.70 11.87 3.37
C ASP A 89 -10.48 11.61 2.08
N SER A 90 -11.40 12.53 1.76
CA SER A 90 -12.24 12.49 0.56
C SER A 90 -11.44 12.31 -0.74
N LEU A 91 -10.13 12.61 -0.70
CA LEU A 91 -9.16 12.42 -1.78
C LEU A 91 -8.72 10.96 -1.97
N VAL A 92 -8.58 10.18 -0.90
CA VAL A 92 -8.06 8.80 -0.94
C VAL A 92 -9.19 7.80 -1.20
N TYR A 93 -10.39 8.10 -0.70
CA TYR A 93 -11.53 7.19 -0.80
C TYR A 93 -11.88 6.76 -2.24
N PRO A 94 -11.91 7.66 -3.25
CA PRO A 94 -12.16 7.27 -4.65
C PRO A 94 -11.07 6.35 -5.22
N LEU A 95 -9.81 6.54 -4.82
CA LEU A 95 -8.68 5.73 -5.29
C LEU A 95 -8.78 4.29 -4.80
N ALA A 96 -9.18 4.11 -3.54
CA ALA A 96 -9.39 2.78 -2.96
C ALA A 96 -10.52 2.00 -3.63
N GLN A 97 -11.50 2.69 -4.23
CA GLN A 97 -12.66 2.07 -4.90
C GLN A 97 -12.45 1.82 -6.39
N TRP A 98 -11.42 2.38 -7.02
CA TRP A 98 -11.29 2.45 -8.47
C TRP A 98 -11.23 1.07 -9.17
N LYS A 99 -10.74 0.03 -8.49
CA LYS A 99 -10.74 -1.35 -9.02
C LYS A 99 -12.13 -2.00 -9.07
N SER A 100 -13.03 -1.69 -8.13
CA SER A 100 -14.41 -2.18 -8.11
C SER A 100 -15.20 -1.70 -9.34
N THR A 101 -14.92 -0.48 -9.80
CA THR A 101 -15.64 0.14 -10.91
C THR A 101 -15.09 -0.32 -12.25
N SER A 102 -13.77 -0.46 -12.39
CA SER A 102 -13.10 -0.82 -13.65
C SER A 102 -13.37 -2.27 -14.09
N GLN A 103 -13.58 -3.20 -13.14
CA GLN A 103 -14.00 -4.57 -13.46
C GLN A 103 -15.45 -4.66 -13.95
N LYS A 104 -16.35 -3.80 -13.47
CA LYS A 104 -17.76 -3.78 -13.92
C LYS A 104 -17.94 -3.33 -15.36
N PHE A 105 -16.99 -2.57 -15.91
CA PHE A 105 -17.02 -2.15 -17.32
C PHE A 105 -16.50 -3.21 -18.30
N ASN A 106 -15.75 -4.21 -17.83
CA ASN A 106 -15.18 -5.29 -18.66
C ASN A 106 -15.98 -6.60 -18.63
N THR A 107 -17.12 -6.66 -17.93
CA THR A 107 -18.00 -7.85 -17.90
C THR A 107 -19.28 -7.67 -18.73
N LYS A 108 -19.27 -6.78 -19.71
CA LYS A 108 -20.29 -6.69 -20.74
C LYS A 108 -19.65 -6.89 -22.11
N ASP A 109 -19.21 -8.11 -22.39
CA ASP A 109 -19.02 -8.66 -23.72
C ASP A 109 -19.15 -10.18 -23.66
#